data_AF-X1GH58-F1
#
_entry.id   AF-X1GH58-F1
#
_cell.length_a   1.000
_cell.length_b   1.000
_cell.length_c   1.000
_cell.angle_alpha   90.00
_cell.angle_beta   90.00
_cell.angle_gamma   90.00
#
_symmetry.space_group_name_H-M   'P 1'
#
loop_
_entity.id
_entity.type
_entity.pdbx_description
1 polymer ?
#
loop_
_entity_poly.entity_id
_entity_poly.type
_entity_poly.pdbx_seq_one_letter_code
_entity_poly.pdbx_strand_id
1 'polypeptide(L)'
;MELSLKIAKENLDNIKESKADCIVTLCPFCQTQFDRNQQVVERKFNQKYNLPTFYYPELLCLALGVDIKQLGFNLHIVKVDSALNKII
;
A
#
# COMPACT_ATOMS: atom_id res chain seq x y z
N MET A 1 -10.34 -10.65 -14.45
CA MET A 1 -10.26 -9.74 -13.29
C MET A 1 -10.53 -10.44 -11.95
N GLU A 2 -11.30 -11.53 -11.89
CA GLU A 2 -11.53 -12.22 -10.60
C GLU A 2 -10.28 -12.92 -10.03
N LEU A 3 -9.50 -13.60 -10.88
CA LEU A 3 -8.29 -14.30 -10.46
C LEU A 3 -7.26 -13.34 -9.83
N SER A 4 -7.03 -12.17 -10.45
CA SER A 4 -6.08 -11.18 -9.92
C SER A 4 -6.49 -10.65 -8.55
N LEU A 5 -7.79 -10.47 -8.30
CA LEU A 5 -8.30 -10.07 -6.98
C LEU A 5 -8.12 -11.17 -5.93
N LYS A 6 -8.26 -12.45 -6.30
CA LYS A 6 -8.00 -13.58 -5.39
C LYS A 6 -6.52 -13.65 -5.00
N ILE A 7 -5.62 -13.53 -5.97
CA ILE A 7 -4.17 -13.50 -5.70
C ILE A 7 -3.79 -12.30 -4.82
N ALA A 8 -4.36 -11.12 -5.10
CA ALA A 8 -4.12 -9.95 -4.27
C ALA A 8 -4.64 -10.12 -2.84
N LYS A 9 -5.81 -10.76 -2.67
CA LYS A 9 -6.35 -11.09 -1.35
C LYS A 9 -5.39 -11.98 -0.55
N GLU A 10 -4.90 -13.05 -1.16
CA GLU A 10 -3.98 -13.99 -0.51
C GLU A 10 -2.69 -13.29 -0.06
N ASN A 11 -2.12 -12.44 -0.91
CA ASN A 11 -0.97 -11.62 -0.52
C ASN A 11 -1.30 -10.66 0.63
N LEU A 12 -2.44 -9.97 0.58
CA LEU A 12 -2.87 -9.05 1.64
C LEU A 12 -3.14 -9.77 2.97
N ASP A 13 -3.68 -10.99 2.94
CA ASP A 13 -3.87 -11.85 4.11
C ASP A 13 -2.52 -12.17 4.75
N ASN A 14 -1.58 -12.70 3.96
CA ASN A 14 -0.25 -13.08 4.43
C ASN A 14 0.53 -11.87 5.00
N ILE A 15 0.44 -10.71 4.35
CA ILE A 15 1.10 -9.47 4.80
C ILE A 15 0.47 -8.96 6.10
N LYS A 16 -0.86 -9.04 6.23
CA LYS A 16 -1.53 -8.63 7.47
C LYS A 16 -1.19 -9.56 8.64
N GLU A 17 -1.12 -10.86 8.39
CA GLU A 17 -0.75 -11.88 9.39
C GLU A 17 0.70 -11.73 9.85
N SER A 18 1.61 -11.32 8.95
CA SER A 18 3.01 -11.04 9.31
C SER A 18 3.19 -9.76 10.15
N LYS A 19 2.11 -8.97 10.33
CA LYS A 19 2.11 -7.69 11.05
C LYS A 19 3.03 -6.65 10.41
N ALA A 20 3.20 -6.69 9.09
CA ALA A 20 3.95 -5.68 8.37
C ALA A 20 3.32 -4.28 8.54
N ASP A 21 4.18 -3.26 8.66
CA ASP A 21 3.74 -1.86 8.81
C ASP A 21 3.22 -1.26 7.50
N CYS A 22 3.77 -1.70 6.38
CA CYS A 22 3.42 -1.26 5.04
C CYS A 22 3.85 -2.29 3.97
N ILE A 23 3.38 -2.07 2.75
CA ILE A 23 3.79 -2.76 1.53
C ILE A 23 4.70 -1.81 0.76
N VAL A 24 5.79 -2.31 0.19
CA VAL A 24 6.63 -1.54 -0.74
C VAL A 24 6.62 -2.23 -2.09
N THR A 25 6.25 -1.48 -3.13
CA THR A 25 6.18 -1.98 -4.50
C THR A 25 7.20 -1.30 -5.39
N LEU A 26 7.67 -2.02 -6.41
CA LEU A 26 8.60 -1.51 -7.43
C LEU A 26 8.02 -1.56 -8.85
N CYS A 27 6.73 -1.88 -8.95
CA CYS A 27 5.98 -1.95 -10.20
C CYS A 27 4.70 -1.11 -10.07
N PRO A 28 4.41 -0.17 -11.00
CA PRO A 28 3.21 0.67 -10.95
C PRO A 28 1.89 -0.13 -10.95
N PHE A 29 1.87 -1.30 -11.59
CA PHE A 29 0.71 -2.19 -11.54
C PHE A 29 0.54 -2.84 -10.17
N CYS A 30 1.64 -3.22 -9.49
CA CYS A 30 1.57 -3.69 -8.10
C CYS A 30 1.10 -2.58 -7.16
N GLN A 31 1.57 -1.33 -7.36
CA GLN A 31 1.06 -0.18 -6.61
C GLN A 31 -0.45 -0.03 -6.82
N THR A 32 -0.92 -0.08 -8.06
CA THR A 32 -2.36 -0.03 -8.37
C THR A 32 -3.12 -1.19 -7.70
N GLN A 33 -2.52 -2.39 -7.67
CA GLN A 33 -3.15 -3.58 -7.11
C GLN A 33 -3.30 -3.50 -5.58
N PHE A 34 -2.28 -3.01 -4.88
CA PHE A 34 -2.25 -2.97 -3.42
C PHE A 34 -2.69 -1.65 -2.81
N ASP A 35 -2.75 -0.55 -3.56
CA ASP A 35 -3.33 0.71 -3.12
C ASP A 35 -4.79 0.82 -3.59
N ARG A 36 -5.00 1.12 -4.88
CA ARG A 36 -6.34 1.35 -5.44
C ARG A 36 -7.25 0.12 -5.35
N ASN A 37 -6.77 -1.05 -5.76
CA ASN A 37 -7.60 -2.25 -5.78
C ASN A 37 -7.74 -2.89 -4.39
N GLN A 38 -7.04 -2.41 -3.35
CA GLN A 38 -7.24 -2.88 -1.98
C GLN A 38 -8.71 -2.73 -1.58
N GLN A 39 -9.30 -1.54 -1.79
CA GLN A 39 -10.72 -1.30 -1.50
C GLN A 39 -11.67 -2.21 -2.29
N VAL A 40 -11.29 -2.62 -3.50
CA VAL A 40 -12.08 -3.55 -4.32
C VAL A 40 -12.03 -4.95 -3.74
N VAL A 41 -10.84 -5.41 -3.33
CA VAL A 41 -10.65 -6.68 -2.61
C VAL A 41 -11.44 -6.65 -1.30
N GLU A 42 -11.34 -5.57 -0.52
CA GLU A 42 -12.01 -5.43 0.76
C GLU A 42 -13.53 -5.54 0.63
N ARG A 43 -14.12 -4.84 -0.35
CA ARG A 43 -15.57 -4.91 -0.63
C ARG A 43 -15.98 -6.29 -1.13
N LYS A 44 -15.20 -6.91 -2.02
CA LYS A 44 -15.54 -8.20 -2.64
C LYS A 44 -15.50 -9.35 -1.64
N PHE A 45 -14.53 -9.35 -0.73
CA PHE A 45 -14.30 -10.45 0.22
C PHE A 45 -14.70 -10.10 1.65
N ASN A 46 -15.30 -8.93 1.88
CA ASN A 46 -15.76 -8.45 3.18
C ASN A 46 -14.69 -8.51 4.28
N GLN A 47 -13.47 -8.06 3.95
CA GLN A 47 -12.32 -8.09 4.85
C GLN A 47 -11.57 -6.77 4.73
N LYS A 48 -11.22 -6.13 5.85
CA LYS A 48 -10.45 -4.88 5.84
C LYS A 48 -8.97 -5.14 6.08
N TYR A 49 -8.12 -4.46 5.32
CA TYR A 49 -6.67 -4.51 5.46
C TYR A 49 -6.13 -3.16 5.92
N ASN A 50 -6.53 -2.05 5.28
CA ASN A 50 -5.98 -0.71 5.52
C ASN A 50 -4.44 -0.71 5.58
N LEU A 51 -3.78 -1.50 4.72
CA LEU A 51 -2.33 -1.63 4.68
C LEU A 51 -1.74 -0.50 3.82
N PRO A 52 -0.94 0.43 4.40
CA PRO A 52 -0.21 1.43 3.65
C PRO A 52 0.63 0.78 2.55
N THR A 53 0.61 1.34 1.34
CA THR A 53 1.38 0.81 0.21
C THR A 53 2.19 1.93 -0.42
N PHE A 54 3.51 1.82 -0.42
CA PHE A 54 4.41 2.79 -1.04
C PHE A 54 4.99 2.26 -2.34
N TYR A 55 5.19 3.17 -3.29
CA TYR A 55 6.09 2.93 -4.41
C TYR A 55 7.53 3.21 -3.96
N TYR A 56 8.44 2.27 -4.21
CA TYR A 56 9.81 2.28 -3.67
C TYR A 56 10.54 3.63 -3.81
N PRO A 57 10.51 4.32 -4.97
CA PRO A 57 11.10 5.64 -5.11
C PRO A 57 10.58 6.69 -4.13
N GLU A 58 9.32 6.61 -3.68
CA GLU A 58 8.77 7.56 -2.71
C GLU A 58 9.50 7.44 -1.36
N LEU A 59 9.70 6.21 -0.88
CA LEU A 59 10.44 5.95 0.35
C LEU A 59 11.93 6.25 0.21
N LEU A 60 12.51 5.99 -0.97
CA LEU A 60 13.90 6.35 -1.24
C LEU A 60 14.09 7.87 -1.18
N CYS A 61 13.22 8.65 -1.81
CA CYS A 61 13.27 10.11 -1.74
C CYS A 61 13.06 10.61 -0.31
N LEU A 62 12.13 10.02 0.45
CA LEU A 62 11.93 10.35 1.86
C LEU A 62 13.21 10.12 2.68
N ALA A 63 13.86 8.96 2.49
CA ALA A 63 15.13 8.63 3.17
C ALA A 63 16.28 9.56 2.77
N LEU A 64 16.25 10.13 1.56
CA LEU A 64 17.20 11.14 1.09
C LEU A 64 16.87 12.56 1.58
N GLY A 65 15.81 12.74 2.38
CA GLY A 65 15.44 14.04 2.97
C GLY A 65 14.60 14.94 2.06
N VAL A 66 13.97 14.39 1.02
CA VAL A 66 13.00 15.13 0.20
C VAL A 66 11.77 15.47 1.03
N ASP A 67 11.27 16.71 0.93
CA ASP A 67 10.05 17.14 1.65
C ASP A 67 8.86 16.25 1.28
N ILE A 68 8.20 15.72 2.29
CA ILE A 68 7.03 14.85 2.19
C ILE A 68 5.90 15.43 1.32
N LYS A 69 5.77 16.75 1.29
CA LYS A 69 4.78 17.46 0.47
C LYS A 69 5.01 17.28 -1.04
N GLN A 70 6.23 16.93 -1.45
CA GLN A 70 6.61 16.70 -2.84
C GLN A 70 6.42 15.23 -3.26
N LEU A 71 6.20 14.31 -2.31
CA LEU A 71 6.15 12.87 -2.57
C LEU A 71 4.76 12.35 -2.97
N GLY A 72 3.75 13.20 -2.98
CA GLY A 72 2.42 12.85 -3.49
C GLY A 72 1.64 11.82 -2.65
N PHE A 73 2.00 11.61 -1.37
CA PHE A 73 1.30 10.67 -0.47
C PHE A 73 -0.19 10.98 -0.29
N ASN A 74 -0.63 12.20 -0.55
CA ASN A 74 -2.03 12.59 -0.56
C ASN A 74 -2.85 11.97 -1.72
N LEU A 75 -2.18 11.44 -2.76
CA LEU A 75 -2.80 10.80 -3.92
C LEU A 75 -3.07 9.31 -3.71
N HIS A 76 -2.52 8.71 -2.65
CA HIS A 76 -2.74 7.31 -2.31
C HIS A 76 -4.20 7.08 -1.90
N ILE A 77 -4.79 5.97 -2.37
CA ILE A 77 -6.18 5.59 -2.07
C ILE A 77 -6.30 5.09 -0.63
N VAL A 78 -5.32 4.29 -0.20
CA VAL A 78 -5.17 3.85 1.19
C VAL A 78 -4.29 4.86 1.90
N LYS A 79 -4.74 5.35 3.06
CA LYS A 79 -4.01 6.32 3.85
C LYS A 79 -2.71 5.71 4.37
N VAL A 80 -1.61 6.43 4.18
CA VAL A 80 -0.25 5.99 4.54
C VAL A 80 0.22 6.54 5.88
N ASP A 81 -0.58 7.39 6.53
CA ASP A 81 -0.28 8.08 7.79
C ASP A 81 0.14 7.11 8.91
N SER A 82 -0.47 5.92 8.97
CA SER A 82 -0.15 4.90 10.00
C SER A 82 1.27 4.35 9.89
N ALA A 83 1.84 4.32 8.68
CA ALA A 83 3.23 3.94 8.46
C ALA A 83 4.17 5.16 8.57
N LEU A 84 3.77 6.31 8.02
CA LEU A 84 4.58 7.53 8.09
C LEU A 84 4.85 7.95 9.53
N ASN A 85 3.84 7.99 10.40
CA ASN A 85 3.99 8.38 11.82
C ASN A 85 4.97 7.51 12.64
N LYS A 86 5.48 6.39 12.08
CA LYS A 86 6.51 5.55 12.71
C LYS A 86 7.93 5.94 12.33
N ILE A 87 8.10 6.69 11.25
CA ILE A 87 9.41 6.99 10.64
C ILE A 87 9.70 8.49 10.48
N ILE A 88 8.70 9.36 10.71
CA ILE A 88 8.84 10.83 10.76
C ILE A 88 8.48 11.38 12.13
#